data_AF-A0A519NCS7-F1
#
_entry.id   AF-A0A519NCS7-F1
#
_cell.length_a   1.000
_cell.length_b   1.000
_cell.length_c   1.000
_cell.angle_alpha   90.00
_cell.angle_beta   90.00
_cell.angle_gamma   90.00
#
_symmetry.space_group_name_H-M   'P 1'
#
loop_
_entity.id
_entity.type
_entity.pdbx_description
1 polymer ?
#
loop_
_entity_poly.entity_id
_entity_poly.type
_entity_poly.pdbx_seq_one_letter_code
_entity_poly.pdbx_strand_id
1 'polypeptide(L)'
;MPKKDLLLLLLFFAGIATLWFSSNSFVSDEKYRPVNTFVSDATDDLMQSVKALDEAARAFHKQPKSGENVRKTIAETRLKYKKIEFYLAFYYPEFTTGYLNGAPLLQNESEGNVTSIKDPEGLQVLDEMAAMNDAELAEERSKLAVVSQKLLSSYGMLHRGLKQRNFAQFSEVDAMRLQLIRIFSLGVSGFDTPGTLNGIAESVASLEGMRAFFRGQSDQKFYADIDSRFEKAISYLKSNPDFETFDRLTFFRQHVDPLYKALGQTGLAKNPDVDLQQFSSWNPKSQSIFASDFLNPYFFTELTPAENNAALQELGKRLFYDNSLSSDAKMSCATCHNPELAFTDGKPKSQGNVSGKTVLRNSPTLLNAVYADRFFYDLRAFGLEQQAEHVLFNKDEFNTQYQYILEKVNANTAYSNLAKKAFKKKITDREAITKALSSYVLSLQSHNSAFDKYVRGESDELSADAKKGFNLFMGKANCATCHFAPTFSGLVPPLFNENESEVLGLQQNPGTKLADADLGRISNKSATEKTAWIYNQSFKTVTVRNSALTAPYFHNGAYSTLEQVMDFYNKGGGSGLGLSVTNQTLSGDALDLSDQEIKQIIAFLTALNDNPYATKH
;
A
#
# COMPACT_ATOMS: atom_id res chain seq x y z
N MET A 1 46.32 -9.73 -45.83
CA MET A 1 46.26 -8.26 -45.93
C MET A 1 47.61 -7.66 -45.55
N PRO A 2 48.13 -6.67 -46.30
CA PRO A 2 49.46 -6.10 -46.09
C PRO A 2 49.47 -5.10 -44.92
N LYS A 3 50.65 -4.86 -44.33
CA LYS A 3 50.87 -3.92 -43.21
C LYS A 3 50.37 -2.47 -43.44
N LYS A 4 49.97 -2.10 -44.67
CA LYS A 4 49.34 -0.82 -44.99
C LYS A 4 47.85 -0.75 -44.58
N ASP A 5 47.16 -1.88 -44.47
CA ASP A 5 45.74 -1.92 -44.10
C ASP A 5 45.54 -1.83 -42.57
N LEU A 6 46.54 -2.20 -41.77
CA LEU A 6 46.49 -2.09 -40.31
C LEU A 6 46.71 -0.64 -39.83
N LEU A 7 47.48 0.17 -40.57
CA LEU A 7 47.73 1.57 -40.25
C LEU A 7 46.51 2.45 -40.58
N LEU A 8 45.75 2.11 -41.63
CA LEU A 8 44.50 2.78 -41.98
C LEU A 8 43.35 2.42 -41.02
N LEU A 9 43.30 1.19 -40.48
CA LEU A 9 42.31 0.82 -39.46
C LEU A 9 42.59 1.49 -38.10
N LEU A 10 43.85 1.66 -37.71
CA LEU A 10 44.22 2.35 -36.46
C LEU A 10 43.99 3.87 -36.54
N LEU A 11 44.16 4.50 -37.69
CA LEU A 11 43.83 5.92 -37.89
C LEU A 11 42.32 6.18 -37.97
N PHE A 12 41.53 5.20 -38.42
CA PHE A 12 40.06 5.30 -38.41
C PHE A 12 39.48 5.17 -36.98
N PHE A 13 40.08 4.35 -36.12
CA PHE A 13 39.67 4.25 -34.71
C PHE A 13 40.19 5.42 -33.84
N ALA A 14 41.35 6.00 -34.15
CA ALA A 14 41.83 7.20 -33.44
C ALA A 14 41.05 8.47 -33.82
N GLY A 15 40.54 8.58 -35.05
CA GLY A 15 39.70 9.69 -35.52
C GLY A 15 38.25 9.66 -35.01
N ILE A 16 37.71 8.47 -34.69
CA ILE A 16 36.37 8.34 -34.10
C ILE A 16 36.41 8.49 -32.57
N ALA A 17 37.54 8.15 -31.93
CA ALA A 17 37.72 8.35 -30.48
C ALA A 17 38.05 9.80 -30.08
N THR A 18 38.40 10.69 -31.02
CA THR A 18 38.75 12.09 -30.73
C THR A 18 37.75 13.12 -31.24
N LEU A 19 36.71 12.71 -31.98
CA LEU A 19 35.61 13.60 -32.41
C LEU A 19 34.32 13.44 -31.59
N TRP A 20 34.25 12.49 -30.66
CA TRP A 20 33.23 12.42 -29.60
C TRP A 20 33.68 13.02 -28.25
N PHE A 21 34.83 13.72 -28.25
CA PHE A 21 35.24 14.64 -27.20
C PHE A 21 35.43 16.06 -27.76
N SER A 22 34.69 16.39 -28.82
CA SER A 22 34.46 17.78 -29.15
C SER A 22 33.27 18.24 -28.31
N SER A 23 33.54 19.26 -27.50
CA SER A 23 32.61 20.16 -26.84
C SER A 23 31.31 20.39 -27.63
N ASN A 24 30.37 19.46 -27.53
CA ASN A 24 28.97 19.83 -27.46
C ASN A 24 28.88 20.54 -26.13
N SER A 25 29.02 21.87 -26.21
CA SER A 25 28.45 22.84 -25.30
C SER A 25 27.37 22.17 -24.49
N PHE A 26 27.66 21.87 -23.23
CA PHE A 26 26.64 21.60 -22.23
C PHE A 26 25.82 22.89 -22.19
N VAL A 27 24.83 22.98 -23.08
CA VAL A 27 23.60 23.68 -22.76
C VAL A 27 23.15 22.92 -21.52
N SER A 28 23.37 23.52 -20.35
CA SER A 28 22.78 23.05 -19.11
C SER A 28 21.32 22.80 -19.43
N ASP A 29 20.90 21.53 -19.49
CA ASP A 29 19.49 21.23 -19.65
C ASP A 29 18.83 21.83 -18.41
N GLU A 30 18.18 22.98 -18.56
CA GLU A 30 17.67 23.80 -17.44
C GLU A 30 16.78 22.99 -16.49
N LYS A 31 16.27 21.86 -16.98
CA LYS A 31 15.48 20.84 -16.30
C LYS A 31 16.21 20.10 -15.18
N TYR A 32 17.52 19.88 -15.28
CA TYR A 32 18.29 19.06 -14.34
C TYR A 32 19.33 19.88 -13.59
N ARG A 33 19.24 19.91 -12.25
CA ARG A 33 20.13 20.71 -11.39
C ARG A 33 20.72 19.86 -10.28
N PRO A 34 21.92 20.21 -9.77
CA PRO A 34 22.43 19.59 -8.56
C PRO A 34 21.45 19.79 -7.40
N VAL A 35 21.56 18.95 -6.37
CA VAL A 35 20.78 19.11 -5.14
C VAL A 35 20.90 20.54 -4.60
N ASN A 36 19.79 21.12 -4.14
CA ASN A 36 19.82 22.46 -3.54
C ASN A 36 20.54 22.43 -2.19
N THR A 37 20.85 23.61 -1.65
CA THR A 37 21.59 23.75 -0.39
C THR A 37 20.89 23.04 0.76
N PHE A 38 19.56 23.16 0.88
CA PHE A 38 18.80 22.45 1.91
C PHE A 38 18.98 20.93 1.81
N VAL A 39 18.82 20.34 0.61
CA VAL A 39 18.93 18.88 0.43
C VAL A 39 20.35 18.41 0.73
N SER A 40 21.36 19.18 0.32
CA SER A 40 22.76 18.91 0.64
C SER A 40 22.99 18.90 2.15
N ASP A 41 22.56 19.96 2.85
CA ASP A 41 22.74 20.11 4.29
C ASP A 41 21.99 19.03 5.07
N ALA A 42 20.73 18.78 4.73
CA ALA A 42 19.91 17.74 5.37
C ALA A 42 20.47 16.33 5.18
N THR A 43 21.06 16.07 4.01
CA THR A 43 21.75 14.81 3.69
C THR A 43 23.06 14.67 4.48
N ASP A 44 23.83 15.75 4.64
CA ASP A 44 25.03 15.75 5.48
C ASP A 44 24.69 15.60 6.97
N ASP A 45 23.64 16.24 7.44
CA ASP A 45 23.11 16.10 8.79
C ASP A 45 22.70 14.66 9.12
N LEU A 46 21.95 14.01 8.22
CA LEU A 46 21.56 12.61 8.38
C LEU A 46 22.80 11.68 8.38
N MET A 47 23.79 11.98 7.55
CA MET A 47 25.03 11.18 7.51
C MET A 47 25.79 11.28 8.83
N GLN A 48 25.83 12.47 9.45
CA GLN A 48 26.44 12.66 10.76
C GLN A 48 25.69 11.90 11.84
N SER A 49 24.35 11.94 11.87
CA SER A 49 23.56 11.22 12.87
C SER A 49 23.68 9.71 12.72
N VAL A 50 23.67 9.18 11.48
CA VAL A 50 23.86 7.74 11.23
C VAL A 50 25.24 7.25 11.70
N LYS A 51 26.30 8.06 11.54
CA LYS A 51 27.63 7.73 12.10
C LYS A 51 27.62 7.71 13.63
N ALA A 52 27.01 8.72 14.27
CA ALA A 52 26.91 8.78 15.72
C ALA A 52 26.10 7.60 16.29
N LEU A 53 25.05 7.17 15.58
CA LEU A 53 24.27 5.99 15.92
C LEU A 53 25.10 4.71 15.85
N ASP A 54 25.81 4.46 14.76
CA ASP A 54 26.71 3.31 14.63
C ASP A 54 27.82 3.30 15.71
N GLU A 55 28.38 4.46 16.04
CA GLU A 55 29.35 4.61 17.13
C GLU A 55 28.74 4.26 18.49
N ALA A 56 27.53 4.75 18.79
CA ALA A 56 26.81 4.44 20.01
C ALA A 56 26.45 2.95 20.11
N ALA A 57 26.00 2.34 19.02
CA ALA A 57 25.67 0.91 18.95
C ALA A 57 26.91 0.03 19.16
N ARG A 58 28.05 0.37 18.55
CA ARG A 58 29.33 -0.33 18.77
C ARG A 58 29.86 -0.16 20.19
N ALA A 59 29.66 1.01 20.80
CA ALA A 59 30.02 1.23 22.20
C ALA A 59 29.15 0.38 23.14
N PHE A 60 27.85 0.35 22.91
CA PHE A 60 26.90 -0.47 23.67
C PHE A 60 27.18 -1.96 23.51
N HIS A 61 27.51 -2.43 22.31
CA HIS A 61 27.92 -3.83 22.06
C HIS A 61 29.09 -4.28 22.95
N LYS A 62 30.10 -3.41 23.13
CA LYS A 62 31.26 -3.68 23.98
C LYS A 62 30.94 -3.62 25.47
N GLN A 63 30.07 -2.69 25.87
CA GLN A 63 29.73 -2.44 27.28
C GLN A 63 28.22 -2.14 27.43
N PRO A 64 27.37 -3.18 27.43
CA PRO A 64 25.91 -3.02 27.45
C PRO A 64 25.43 -2.80 28.88
N LYS A 65 25.73 -1.62 29.45
CA LYS A 65 25.31 -1.23 30.80
C LYS A 65 24.00 -0.44 30.80
N SER A 66 23.90 0.57 29.93
CA SER A 66 22.72 1.41 29.77
C SER A 66 22.50 1.70 28.30
N GLY A 67 21.27 1.49 27.82
CA GLY A 67 20.87 1.79 26.45
C GLY A 67 20.52 3.26 26.20
N GLU A 68 20.59 4.14 27.21
CA GLU A 68 20.16 5.54 27.11
C GLU A 68 20.79 6.27 25.92
N ASN A 69 22.12 6.18 25.77
CA ASN A 69 22.82 6.87 24.68
C ASN A 69 22.43 6.35 23.30
N VAL A 70 22.25 5.03 23.14
CA VAL A 70 21.87 4.47 21.84
C VAL A 70 20.41 4.75 21.49
N ARG A 71 19.49 4.72 22.46
CA ARG A 71 18.10 5.14 22.24
C ARG A 71 18.02 6.61 21.81
N LYS A 72 18.81 7.48 22.44
CA LYS A 72 18.91 8.89 22.07
C LYS A 72 19.40 9.06 20.63
N THR A 73 20.48 8.39 20.23
CA THR A 73 21.00 8.52 18.86
C THR A 73 20.08 7.89 17.81
N ILE A 74 19.32 6.83 18.15
CA ILE A 74 18.25 6.30 17.31
C ILE A 74 17.19 7.39 17.06
N ALA A 75 16.64 7.97 18.14
CA ALA A 75 15.62 9.01 18.03
C ALA A 75 16.11 10.23 17.22
N GLU A 76 17.32 10.72 17.49
CA GLU A 76 17.92 11.83 16.74
C GLU A 76 18.09 11.50 15.25
N THR A 77 18.57 10.30 14.93
CA THR A 77 18.76 9.85 13.54
C THR A 77 17.43 9.74 12.80
N ARG A 78 16.39 9.21 13.45
CA ARG A 78 15.04 9.13 12.87
C ARG A 78 14.49 10.52 12.56
N LEU A 79 14.61 11.48 13.48
CA LEU A 79 14.19 12.87 13.22
C LEU A 79 14.97 13.53 12.07
N LYS A 80 16.28 13.27 11.94
CA LYS A 80 17.08 13.75 10.79
C LYS A 80 16.64 13.10 9.49
N TYR A 81 16.34 11.80 9.50
CA TYR A 81 15.81 11.09 8.33
C TYR A 81 14.47 11.67 7.89
N LYS A 82 13.54 11.85 8.82
CA LYS A 82 12.19 12.36 8.53
C LYS A 82 12.20 13.76 7.91
N LYS A 83 13.18 14.61 8.23
CA LYS A 83 13.38 15.92 7.58
C LYS A 83 13.67 15.85 6.08
N ILE A 84 14.26 14.76 5.59
CA ILE A 84 14.65 14.60 4.18
C ILE A 84 13.96 13.41 3.49
N GLU A 85 13.14 12.65 4.21
CA GLU A 85 12.45 11.45 3.72
C GLU A 85 11.67 11.72 2.44
N PHE A 86 10.91 12.82 2.36
CA PHE A 86 10.13 13.16 1.16
C PHE A 86 10.99 13.14 -0.12
N TYR A 87 12.22 13.63 -0.03
CA TYR A 87 13.15 13.69 -1.15
C TYR A 87 13.76 12.32 -1.44
N LEU A 88 14.26 11.63 -0.39
CA LEU A 88 14.91 10.32 -0.55
C LEU A 88 13.92 9.27 -1.07
N ALA A 89 12.74 9.17 -0.45
CA ALA A 89 11.73 8.17 -0.77
C ALA A 89 11.03 8.43 -2.11
N PHE A 90 11.07 9.67 -2.63
CA PHE A 90 10.56 9.97 -3.95
C PHE A 90 11.51 9.51 -5.06
N TYR A 91 12.81 9.82 -4.94
CA TYR A 91 13.79 9.45 -5.98
C TYR A 91 14.32 8.03 -5.84
N TYR A 92 14.20 7.42 -4.65
CA TYR A 92 14.74 6.09 -4.33
C TYR A 92 13.76 5.25 -3.48
N PRO A 93 12.49 5.06 -3.90
CA PRO A 93 11.45 4.44 -3.07
C PRO A 93 11.85 3.05 -2.55
N GLU A 94 12.21 2.13 -3.45
CA GLU A 94 12.63 0.76 -3.10
C GLU A 94 13.86 0.74 -2.19
N PHE A 95 14.82 1.64 -2.42
CA PHE A 95 16.00 1.72 -1.58
C PHE A 95 15.64 2.20 -0.15
N THR A 96 14.74 3.18 -0.05
CA THR A 96 14.31 3.67 1.26
C THR A 96 13.54 2.62 2.06
N THR A 97 12.60 1.91 1.43
CA THR A 97 11.80 0.85 2.10
C THR A 97 12.60 -0.43 2.31
N GLY A 98 13.62 -0.71 1.49
CA GLY A 98 14.45 -1.91 1.62
C GLY A 98 15.61 -1.78 2.60
N TYR A 99 16.19 -0.59 2.77
CA TYR A 99 17.49 -0.41 3.46
C TYR A 99 17.56 0.73 4.47
N LEU A 100 16.70 1.76 4.39
CA LEU A 100 16.78 2.91 5.29
C LEU A 100 15.72 2.89 6.38
N ASN A 101 14.46 2.68 6.02
CA ASN A 101 13.31 2.69 6.93
C ASN A 101 12.40 1.50 6.63
N GLY A 102 13.00 0.31 6.46
CA GLY A 102 12.27 -0.91 6.18
C GLY A 102 11.52 -1.44 7.38
N ALA A 103 10.38 -2.07 7.12
CA ALA A 103 9.52 -2.68 8.13
C ALA A 103 10.27 -3.78 8.91
N PRO A 104 9.95 -3.98 10.20
CA PRO A 104 10.57 -5.00 11.04
C PRO A 104 10.07 -6.44 10.73
N LEU A 105 9.79 -6.72 9.46
CA LEU A 105 9.28 -8.00 8.99
C LEU A 105 10.29 -8.69 8.07
N LEU A 106 10.32 -10.02 8.13
CA LEU A 106 11.10 -10.83 7.19
C LEU A 106 10.58 -10.60 5.76
N GLN A 107 11.51 -10.43 4.82
CA GLN A 107 11.18 -10.18 3.42
C GLN A 107 11.64 -11.32 2.53
N ASN A 108 10.90 -11.55 1.45
CA ASN A 108 11.29 -12.47 0.41
C ASN A 108 12.20 -11.76 -0.61
N GLU A 109 13.43 -12.24 -0.77
CA GLU A 109 14.31 -11.82 -1.87
C GLU A 109 14.39 -12.94 -2.91
N SER A 110 14.30 -12.57 -4.18
CA SER A 110 14.35 -13.52 -5.29
C SER A 110 15.41 -13.09 -6.30
N GLU A 111 16.44 -13.91 -6.46
CA GLU A 111 17.44 -13.77 -7.53
C GLU A 111 17.25 -14.91 -8.53
N GLY A 112 16.56 -14.60 -9.64
CA GLY A 112 16.14 -15.60 -10.61
C GLY A 112 15.16 -16.60 -10.01
N ASN A 113 15.55 -17.88 -9.92
CA ASN A 113 14.74 -18.95 -9.33
C ASN A 113 15.16 -19.30 -7.89
N VAL A 114 16.13 -18.58 -7.32
CA VAL A 114 16.59 -18.79 -5.94
C VAL A 114 15.84 -17.82 -5.04
N THR A 115 15.21 -18.38 -4.02
CA THR A 115 14.50 -17.63 -2.99
C THR A 115 15.31 -17.62 -1.71
N SER A 116 15.59 -16.44 -1.18
CA SER A 116 16.19 -16.24 0.14
C SER A 116 15.28 -15.38 1.02
N ILE A 117 15.39 -15.57 2.33
CA ILE A 117 14.72 -14.70 3.29
C ILE A 117 15.73 -13.66 3.74
N LYS A 118 15.35 -12.38 3.59
CA LYS A 118 16.12 -11.23 4.05
C LYS A 118 15.70 -10.90 5.47
N ASP A 119 16.68 -10.78 6.37
CA ASP A 119 16.44 -10.26 7.71
C ASP A 119 16.02 -8.78 7.66
N PRO A 120 15.10 -8.34 8.54
CA PRO A 120 14.68 -6.96 8.60
C PRO A 120 15.86 -6.05 9.00
N GLU A 121 15.90 -4.86 8.42
CA GLU A 121 16.93 -3.85 8.67
C GLU A 121 16.41 -2.42 8.47
N GLY A 122 17.19 -1.44 8.90
CA GLY A 122 16.85 -0.03 8.79
C GLY A 122 16.25 0.56 10.08
N LEU A 123 15.70 1.76 9.95
CA LEU A 123 15.31 2.60 11.08
C LEU A 123 14.10 2.08 11.85
N GLN A 124 13.12 1.40 11.23
CA GLN A 124 11.99 0.84 11.99
C GLN A 124 12.42 -0.32 12.89
N VAL A 125 13.34 -1.17 12.42
CA VAL A 125 13.96 -2.20 13.28
C VAL A 125 14.66 -1.57 14.48
N LEU A 126 15.41 -0.50 14.24
CA LEU A 126 16.08 0.23 15.33
C LEU A 126 15.08 0.91 16.27
N ASP A 127 13.91 1.31 15.78
CA ASP A 127 12.82 1.85 16.61
C ASP A 127 12.27 0.81 17.59
N GLU A 128 11.99 -0.41 17.14
CA GLU A 128 11.59 -1.51 18.03
C GLU A 128 12.65 -1.78 19.09
N MET A 129 13.92 -1.81 18.69
CA MET A 129 15.03 -1.99 19.62
C MET A 129 15.15 -0.84 20.62
N ALA A 130 14.76 0.38 20.24
CA ALA A 130 14.76 1.51 21.16
C ALA A 130 13.67 1.42 22.23
N ALA A 131 12.57 0.71 21.96
CA ALA A 131 11.48 0.46 22.91
C ALA A 131 11.81 -0.62 23.95
N MET A 132 12.77 -1.50 23.65
CA MET A 132 13.21 -2.56 24.58
C MET A 132 13.79 -2.00 25.88
N ASN A 133 13.61 -2.73 26.97
CA ASN A 133 14.30 -2.43 28.23
C ASN A 133 15.80 -2.74 28.13
N ASP A 134 16.60 -2.31 29.11
CA ASP A 134 18.07 -2.45 29.05
C ASP A 134 18.54 -3.91 29.02
N ALA A 135 17.80 -4.85 29.61
CA ALA A 135 18.16 -6.27 29.60
C ALA A 135 17.89 -6.89 28.23
N GLU A 136 16.69 -6.69 27.67
CA GLU A 136 16.32 -7.13 26.32
C GLU A 136 17.27 -6.56 25.27
N LEU A 137 17.54 -5.24 25.33
CA LEU A 137 18.45 -4.60 24.40
C LEU A 137 19.89 -5.12 24.53
N ALA A 138 20.32 -5.48 25.74
CA ALA A 138 21.63 -6.08 25.98
C ALA A 138 21.75 -7.50 25.40
N GLU A 139 20.67 -8.27 25.37
CA GLU A 139 20.60 -9.57 24.68
C GLU A 139 20.72 -9.38 23.16
N GLU A 140 20.06 -8.35 22.61
CA GLU A 140 20.06 -8.02 21.18
C GLU A 140 21.24 -7.13 20.71
N ARG A 141 22.22 -6.86 21.59
CA ARG A 141 23.33 -5.92 21.32
C ARG A 141 24.11 -6.20 20.03
N SER A 142 24.23 -7.47 19.63
CA SER A 142 24.92 -7.87 18.40
C SER A 142 24.09 -7.51 17.16
N LYS A 143 22.78 -7.75 17.20
CA LYS A 143 21.84 -7.35 16.15
C LYS A 143 21.82 -5.82 16.00
N LEU A 144 21.78 -5.09 17.11
CA LEU A 144 21.83 -3.63 17.13
C LEU A 144 23.04 -3.08 16.37
N ALA A 145 24.23 -3.60 16.70
CA ALA A 145 25.47 -3.20 16.04
C ALA A 145 25.44 -3.52 14.53
N VAL A 146 24.98 -4.71 14.15
CA VAL A 146 24.88 -5.12 12.73
C VAL A 146 23.92 -4.23 11.96
N VAL A 147 22.70 -4.01 12.47
CA VAL A 147 21.69 -3.18 11.79
C VAL A 147 22.17 -1.74 11.65
N SER A 148 22.80 -1.16 12.69
CA SER A 148 23.36 0.19 12.62
C SER A 148 24.49 0.32 11.59
N GLN A 149 25.38 -0.69 11.49
CA GLN A 149 26.47 -0.71 10.51
C GLN A 149 25.96 -0.85 9.08
N LYS A 150 24.93 -1.68 8.87
CA LYS A 150 24.26 -1.80 7.57
C LYS A 150 23.62 -0.49 7.16
N LEU A 151 22.90 0.19 8.06
CA LEU A 151 22.34 1.52 7.81
C LEU A 151 23.42 2.54 7.42
N LEU A 152 24.54 2.57 8.15
CA LEU A 152 25.70 3.42 7.81
C LEU A 152 26.25 3.13 6.42
N SER A 153 26.37 1.86 6.06
CA SER A 153 26.89 1.43 4.76
C SER A 153 25.94 1.82 3.62
N SER A 154 24.66 1.49 3.76
CA SER A 154 23.60 1.78 2.78
C SER A 154 23.41 3.28 2.60
N TYR A 155 23.22 4.02 3.70
CA TYR A 155 23.05 5.47 3.60
C TYR A 155 24.32 6.16 3.10
N GLY A 156 25.51 5.67 3.48
CA GLY A 156 26.76 6.22 2.98
C GLY A 156 26.95 6.05 1.47
N MET A 157 26.42 4.99 0.88
CA MET A 157 26.39 4.82 -0.58
C MET A 157 25.46 5.84 -1.24
N LEU A 158 24.22 5.94 -0.74
CA LEU A 158 23.23 6.89 -1.26
C LEU A 158 23.72 8.34 -1.15
N HIS A 159 24.26 8.70 0.02
CA HIS A 159 24.84 10.02 0.33
C HIS A 159 25.88 10.47 -0.72
N ARG A 160 26.81 9.58 -1.09
CA ARG A 160 27.80 9.87 -2.14
C ARG A 160 27.15 10.04 -3.52
N GLY A 161 26.16 9.20 -3.84
CA GLY A 161 25.43 9.27 -5.11
C GLY A 161 24.63 10.56 -5.28
N LEU A 162 23.97 11.04 -4.22
CA LEU A 162 23.19 12.29 -4.23
C LEU A 162 24.04 13.51 -4.60
N LYS A 163 25.31 13.56 -4.18
CA LYS A 163 26.23 14.68 -4.48
C LYS A 163 26.73 14.70 -5.93
N GLN A 164 26.57 13.61 -6.66
CA GLN A 164 27.12 13.44 -8.02
C GLN A 164 26.04 13.56 -9.11
N ARG A 165 24.76 13.64 -8.74
CA ARG A 165 23.63 13.55 -9.66
C ARG A 165 22.89 14.88 -9.77
N ASN A 166 22.38 15.16 -10.97
CA ASN A 166 21.40 16.23 -11.19
C ASN A 166 19.98 15.65 -11.15
N PHE A 167 19.06 16.38 -10.53
CA PHE A 167 17.67 16.01 -10.33
C PHE A 167 16.74 16.95 -11.10
N ALA A 168 15.59 16.43 -11.51
CA ALA A 168 14.58 17.22 -12.19
C ALA A 168 13.81 18.11 -11.19
N GLN A 169 13.66 19.40 -11.52
CA GLN A 169 13.26 20.48 -10.59
C GLN A 169 11.74 20.61 -10.30
N PHE A 170 10.90 19.76 -10.89
CA PHE A 170 9.43 19.91 -10.80
C PHE A 170 8.73 18.73 -10.12
N SER A 171 9.52 17.76 -9.65
CA SER A 171 8.99 16.54 -9.04
C SER A 171 8.91 16.63 -7.51
N GLU A 172 9.40 17.71 -6.90
CA GLU A 172 9.45 17.86 -5.45
C GLU A 172 8.09 18.23 -4.84
N VAL A 173 7.17 18.84 -5.60
CA VAL A 173 5.78 19.02 -5.14
C VAL A 173 5.07 17.67 -5.02
N ASP A 174 5.28 16.77 -5.98
CA ASP A 174 4.75 15.41 -5.90
C ASP A 174 5.40 14.64 -4.75
N ALA A 175 6.71 14.82 -4.54
CA ALA A 175 7.42 14.28 -3.38
C ALA A 175 6.81 14.75 -2.04
N MET A 176 6.52 16.04 -1.90
CA MET A 176 5.88 16.60 -0.70
C MET A 176 4.44 16.09 -0.52
N ARG A 177 3.67 15.94 -1.62
CA ARG A 177 2.30 15.42 -1.57
C ARG A 177 2.26 13.93 -1.22
N LEU A 178 3.18 13.13 -1.75
CA LEU A 178 3.39 11.75 -1.35
C LEU A 178 3.85 11.65 0.12
N GLN A 179 4.66 12.60 0.59
CA GLN A 179 5.01 12.66 2.01
C GLN A 179 3.83 13.00 2.91
N LEU A 180 2.89 13.85 2.48
CA LEU A 180 1.67 14.11 3.25
C LEU A 180 0.77 12.87 3.34
N ILE A 181 0.70 12.07 2.27
CA ILE A 181 0.06 10.75 2.30
C ILE A 181 0.79 9.89 3.34
N ARG A 182 2.12 9.79 3.26
CA ARG A 182 2.95 8.97 4.17
C ARG A 182 2.81 9.38 5.65
N ILE A 183 2.84 10.68 5.94
CA ILE A 183 2.62 11.23 7.29
C ILE A 183 1.28 10.77 7.85
N PHE A 184 0.22 10.85 7.03
CA PHE A 184 -1.12 10.53 7.49
C PHE A 184 -1.38 9.02 7.59
N SER A 185 -0.90 8.24 6.62
CA SER A 185 -1.20 6.81 6.52
C SER A 185 -0.22 5.93 7.29
N LEU A 186 1.04 6.35 7.48
CA LEU A 186 2.11 5.57 8.13
C LEU A 186 2.68 6.26 9.39
N GLY A 187 2.84 7.58 9.36
CA GLY A 187 3.45 8.33 10.46
C GLY A 187 2.55 8.40 11.69
N VAL A 188 1.42 9.10 11.59
CA VAL A 188 0.47 9.25 12.71
C VAL A 188 -0.31 7.96 13.01
N SER A 189 -0.16 6.91 12.19
CA SER A 189 -0.70 5.58 12.46
C SER A 189 0.23 4.69 13.29
N GLY A 190 1.48 5.09 13.48
CA GLY A 190 2.47 4.32 14.23
C GLY A 190 3.18 3.25 13.41
N PHE A 191 2.84 3.06 12.12
CA PHE A 191 3.51 2.09 11.24
C PHE A 191 5.02 2.33 11.16
N ASP A 192 5.45 3.61 11.07
CA ASP A 192 6.88 3.94 11.00
C ASP A 192 7.63 3.80 12.33
N THR A 193 6.92 3.81 13.45
CA THR A 193 7.47 3.76 14.82
C THR A 193 6.74 2.70 15.65
N PRO A 194 6.76 1.42 15.25
CA PRO A 194 5.95 0.38 15.87
C PRO A 194 6.37 0.10 17.32
N GLY A 195 7.61 0.44 17.69
CA GLY A 195 8.10 0.29 19.07
C GLY A 195 7.86 1.52 19.92
N THR A 196 8.36 2.68 19.49
CA THR A 196 8.40 3.88 20.37
C THR A 196 7.16 4.75 20.29
N LEU A 197 6.29 4.55 19.29
CA LEU A 197 5.11 5.38 19.02
C LEU A 197 5.43 6.88 18.79
N ASN A 198 6.66 7.21 18.39
CA ASN A 198 7.13 8.58 18.14
C ASN A 198 6.59 9.23 16.85
N GLY A 199 5.62 8.60 16.17
CA GLY A 199 5.08 9.04 14.87
C GLY A 199 4.62 10.51 14.81
N ILE A 200 4.15 11.10 15.93
CA ILE A 200 3.78 12.52 15.99
C ILE A 200 5.00 13.44 15.89
N ALA A 201 6.06 13.17 16.67
CA ALA A 201 7.31 13.93 16.64
C ALA A 201 8.01 13.80 15.27
N GLU A 202 7.95 12.63 14.67
CA GLU A 202 8.46 12.39 13.32
C GLU A 202 7.67 13.13 12.23
N SER A 203 6.35 13.18 12.36
CA SER A 203 5.49 13.97 11.47
C SER A 203 5.81 15.47 11.55
N VAL A 204 6.14 15.98 12.75
CA VAL A 204 6.66 17.35 12.92
C VAL A 204 7.96 17.54 12.14
N ALA A 205 8.93 16.63 12.30
CA ALA A 205 10.21 16.71 11.61
C ALA A 205 10.05 16.67 10.08
N SER A 206 9.16 15.83 9.55
CA SER A 206 8.86 15.79 8.12
C SER A 206 8.25 17.09 7.60
N LEU A 207 7.27 17.67 8.30
CA LEU A 207 6.67 18.94 7.89
C LEU A 207 7.67 20.10 8.01
N GLU A 208 8.52 20.13 9.03
CA GLU A 208 9.59 21.13 9.16
C GLU A 208 10.60 21.04 8.02
N GLY A 209 11.00 19.82 7.65
CA GLY A 209 11.91 19.57 6.52
C GLY A 209 11.31 20.02 5.20
N MET A 210 10.07 19.62 4.89
CA MET A 210 9.37 20.07 3.69
C MET A 210 9.17 21.59 3.66
N ARG A 211 8.78 22.21 4.78
CA ARG A 211 8.61 23.66 4.88
C ARG A 211 9.92 24.40 4.63
N ALA A 212 11.03 23.93 5.20
CA ALA A 212 12.35 24.53 5.00
C ALA A 212 12.82 24.40 3.54
N PHE A 213 12.65 23.23 2.93
CA PHE A 213 12.88 23.03 1.49
C PHE A 213 12.06 24.00 0.64
N PHE A 214 10.76 24.09 0.93
CA PHE A 214 9.81 24.91 0.19
C PHE A 214 10.14 26.41 0.26
N ARG A 215 10.53 26.92 1.45
CA ARG A 215 10.96 28.32 1.64
C ARG A 215 12.24 28.70 0.90
N GLY A 216 13.10 27.71 0.64
CA GLY A 216 14.33 27.89 -0.14
C GLY A 216 14.08 28.14 -1.63
N GLN A 217 12.84 27.99 -2.10
CA GLN A 217 12.44 28.26 -3.48
C GLN A 217 12.17 29.76 -3.69
N SER A 218 12.52 30.29 -4.87
CA SER A 218 12.77 31.71 -5.13
C SER A 218 11.57 32.66 -5.20
N ASP A 219 10.33 32.21 -4.98
CA ASP A 219 9.12 33.05 -5.12
C ASP A 219 8.24 33.12 -3.86
N GLN A 220 8.79 33.67 -2.78
CA GLN A 220 8.15 33.67 -1.45
C GLN A 220 6.81 34.42 -1.37
N LYS A 221 6.50 35.34 -2.30
CA LYS A 221 5.23 36.10 -2.28
C LYS A 221 4.04 35.27 -2.77
N PHE A 222 4.24 34.33 -3.69
CA PHE A 222 3.18 33.49 -4.23
C PHE A 222 2.76 32.35 -3.28
N TYR A 223 3.60 32.06 -2.28
CA TYR A 223 3.50 30.84 -1.47
C TYR A 223 3.22 31.05 0.03
N ALA A 224 2.89 32.27 0.45
CA ALA A 224 2.62 32.60 1.86
C ALA A 224 1.47 31.76 2.48
N ASP A 225 0.43 31.42 1.70
CA ASP A 225 -0.67 30.56 2.17
C ASP A 225 -0.19 29.14 2.49
N ILE A 226 0.63 28.54 1.61
CA ILE A 226 1.18 27.20 1.81
C ILE A 226 2.12 27.17 3.02
N ASP A 227 2.98 28.19 3.17
CA ASP A 227 3.84 28.30 4.35
C ASP A 227 3.04 28.41 5.66
N SER A 228 1.96 29.19 5.66
CA SER A 228 1.04 29.29 6.80
C SER A 228 0.34 27.95 7.10
N ARG A 229 0.00 27.16 6.08
CA ARG A 229 -0.58 25.82 6.26
C ARG A 229 0.42 24.85 6.87
N PHE A 230 1.67 24.85 6.42
CA PHE A 230 2.74 24.10 7.07
C PHE A 230 2.87 24.48 8.55
N GLU A 231 2.89 25.78 8.85
CA GLU A 231 2.97 26.27 10.24
C GLU A 231 1.83 25.74 11.10
N LYS A 232 0.59 25.87 10.63
CA LYS A 232 -0.60 25.39 11.35
C LYS A 232 -0.54 23.88 11.59
N ALA A 233 -0.12 23.10 10.59
CA ALA A 233 0.02 21.65 10.71
C ALA A 233 1.08 21.27 11.76
N ILE A 234 2.25 21.93 11.72
CA ILE A 234 3.34 21.74 12.69
C ILE A 234 2.87 22.12 14.11
N SER A 235 2.21 23.27 14.26
CA SER A 235 1.70 23.75 15.55
C SER A 235 0.66 22.82 16.13
N TYR A 236 -0.23 22.24 15.31
CA TYR A 236 -1.21 21.27 15.77
C TYR A 236 -0.54 20.02 16.34
N LEU A 237 0.43 19.43 15.62
CA LEU A 237 1.16 18.26 16.10
C LEU A 237 1.94 18.56 17.40
N LYS A 238 2.64 19.70 17.47
CA LYS A 238 3.39 20.10 18.68
C LYS A 238 2.49 20.34 19.89
N SER A 239 1.25 20.77 19.66
CA SER A 239 0.27 21.02 20.73
C SER A 239 -0.45 19.74 21.18
N ASN A 240 -0.37 18.66 20.39
CA ASN A 240 -1.03 17.39 20.66
C ASN A 240 -0.02 16.23 20.48
N PRO A 241 1.02 16.14 21.35
CA PRO A 241 2.13 15.20 21.15
C PRO A 241 1.79 13.75 21.53
N ASP A 242 0.72 13.51 22.28
CA ASP A 242 0.34 12.19 22.78
C ASP A 242 -0.25 11.33 21.67
N PHE A 243 0.43 10.23 21.32
CA PHE A 243 0.08 9.38 20.20
C PHE A 243 -1.32 8.75 20.33
N GLU A 244 -1.69 8.30 21.53
CA GLU A 244 -2.93 7.57 21.77
C GLU A 244 -4.16 8.47 21.67
N THR A 245 -4.09 9.67 22.26
CA THR A 245 -5.19 10.63 22.29
C THR A 245 -5.20 11.60 21.11
N PHE A 246 -4.22 11.53 20.20
CA PHE A 246 -4.11 12.40 19.04
C PHE A 246 -5.37 12.32 18.14
N ASP A 247 -6.03 13.46 17.93
CA ASP A 247 -7.17 13.57 17.02
C ASP A 247 -6.68 13.68 15.56
N ARG A 248 -6.53 12.50 14.93
CA ARG A 248 -6.08 12.29 13.55
C ARG A 248 -7.09 12.78 12.54
N LEU A 249 -8.38 12.74 12.89
CA LEU A 249 -9.45 13.17 11.99
C LEU A 249 -9.45 14.70 11.83
N THR A 250 -9.28 15.42 12.94
CA THR A 250 -9.08 16.87 12.91
C THR A 250 -7.76 17.23 12.22
N PHE A 251 -6.67 16.51 12.52
CA PHE A 251 -5.39 16.69 11.84
C PHE A 251 -5.53 16.58 10.32
N PHE A 252 -6.22 15.56 9.85
CA PHE A 252 -6.47 15.36 8.43
C PHE A 252 -7.26 16.51 7.81
N ARG A 253 -8.48 16.75 8.31
CA ARG A 253 -9.44 17.70 7.70
C ARG A 253 -8.93 19.14 7.72
N GLN A 254 -8.25 19.54 8.79
CA GLN A 254 -7.87 20.94 9.01
C GLN A 254 -6.43 21.24 8.56
N HIS A 255 -5.56 20.23 8.46
CA HIS A 255 -4.14 20.45 8.22
C HIS A 255 -3.60 19.68 7.01
N VAL A 256 -3.74 18.35 6.97
CA VAL A 256 -3.15 17.52 5.90
C VAL A 256 -3.82 17.76 4.55
N ASP A 257 -5.14 17.56 4.45
CA ASP A 257 -5.86 17.62 3.19
C ASP A 257 -5.84 19.03 2.55
N PRO A 258 -6.03 20.12 3.33
CA PRO A 258 -5.91 21.47 2.78
C PRO A 258 -4.49 21.81 2.30
N LEU A 259 -3.45 21.31 2.97
CA LEU A 259 -2.05 21.51 2.54
C LEU A 259 -1.76 20.68 1.29
N TYR A 260 -2.22 19.43 1.23
CA TYR A 260 -2.13 18.56 0.06
C TYR A 260 -2.75 19.21 -1.18
N LYS A 261 -3.96 19.75 -1.03
CA LYS A 261 -4.67 20.49 -2.09
C LYS A 261 -3.90 21.72 -2.54
N ALA A 262 -3.44 22.54 -1.59
CA ALA A 262 -2.73 23.78 -1.90
C ALA A 262 -1.42 23.54 -2.65
N LEU A 263 -0.65 22.52 -2.26
CA LEU A 263 0.56 22.10 -2.98
C LEU A 263 0.24 21.67 -4.42
N GLY A 264 -0.81 20.88 -4.63
CA GLY A 264 -1.24 20.43 -5.97
C GLY A 264 -1.69 21.57 -6.90
N GLN A 265 -2.15 22.69 -6.33
CA GLN A 265 -2.62 23.86 -7.08
C GLN A 265 -1.52 24.85 -7.48
N THR A 266 -0.28 24.65 -7.02
CA THR A 266 0.86 25.52 -7.36
C THR A 266 1.20 25.53 -8.86
N GLY A 267 0.74 24.54 -9.63
CA GLY A 267 1.08 24.38 -11.05
C GLY A 267 2.53 23.91 -11.29
N LEU A 268 3.32 23.72 -10.23
CA LEU A 268 4.70 23.23 -10.27
C LEU A 268 4.79 21.72 -10.57
N ALA A 269 3.70 20.96 -10.43
CA ALA A 269 3.63 19.51 -10.66
C ALA A 269 3.65 19.09 -12.15
N LYS A 270 4.27 19.88 -13.02
CA LYS A 270 4.33 19.61 -14.47
C LYS A 270 5.73 19.19 -14.87
N ASN A 271 6.15 18.00 -14.46
CA ASN A 271 7.28 17.35 -15.10
C ASN A 271 6.81 16.23 -16.05
N PRO A 272 6.99 16.36 -17.37
CA PRO A 272 6.70 15.29 -18.31
C PRO A 272 7.70 14.12 -18.23
N ASP A 273 8.85 14.28 -17.57
CA ASP A 273 9.96 13.32 -17.62
C ASP A 273 9.88 12.23 -16.51
N VAL A 274 9.02 12.39 -15.49
CA VAL A 274 8.74 11.35 -14.48
C VAL A 274 7.29 10.89 -14.63
N ASP A 275 7.10 9.82 -15.40
CA ASP A 275 5.80 9.19 -15.54
C ASP A 275 5.51 8.29 -14.33
N LEU A 276 5.13 8.91 -13.20
CA LEU A 276 4.70 8.21 -11.98
C LEU A 276 3.60 7.18 -12.26
N GLN A 277 2.82 7.34 -13.35
CA GLN A 277 1.69 6.47 -13.67
C GLN A 277 2.12 5.06 -14.07
N GLN A 278 3.39 4.83 -14.38
CA GLN A 278 3.91 3.49 -14.69
C GLN A 278 4.18 2.65 -13.44
N PHE A 279 4.38 3.28 -12.28
CA PHE A 279 4.81 2.59 -11.06
C PHE A 279 4.04 3.02 -9.81
N SER A 280 3.00 3.84 -9.96
CA SER A 280 2.13 4.30 -8.89
C SER A 280 0.70 4.39 -9.40
N SER A 281 -0.25 3.92 -8.59
CA SER A 281 -1.68 4.11 -8.85
C SER A 281 -2.18 5.46 -8.36
N TRP A 282 -1.40 6.18 -7.55
CA TRP A 282 -1.75 7.51 -7.07
C TRP A 282 -1.99 8.48 -8.24
N ASN A 283 -3.12 9.18 -8.23
CA ASN A 283 -3.46 10.22 -9.19
C ASN A 283 -2.93 11.59 -8.71
N PRO A 284 -1.89 12.17 -9.37
CA PRO A 284 -1.36 13.48 -8.97
C PRO A 284 -2.36 14.62 -9.18
N LYS A 285 -3.43 14.44 -9.95
CA LYS A 285 -4.46 15.47 -10.16
C LYS A 285 -5.52 15.51 -9.05
N SER A 286 -5.56 14.51 -8.18
CA SER A 286 -6.53 14.45 -7.09
C SER A 286 -6.37 15.64 -6.14
N GLN A 287 -7.49 16.21 -5.69
CA GLN A 287 -7.48 17.39 -4.80
C GLN A 287 -7.59 17.04 -3.31
N SER A 288 -7.86 15.78 -2.99
CA SER A 288 -7.99 15.27 -1.63
C SER A 288 -7.47 13.85 -1.58
N ILE A 289 -6.90 13.45 -0.45
CA ILE A 289 -6.45 12.06 -0.22
C ILE A 289 -7.66 11.11 -0.18
N PHE A 290 -8.87 11.58 0.17
CA PHE A 290 -10.11 10.77 0.15
C PHE A 290 -10.99 11.04 -1.08
N ALA A 291 -10.46 11.67 -2.13
CA ALA A 291 -11.19 11.85 -3.37
C ALA A 291 -11.47 10.48 -4.04
N SER A 292 -12.62 10.36 -4.70
CA SER A 292 -12.96 9.13 -5.45
C SER A 292 -12.00 8.86 -6.63
N ASP A 293 -11.32 9.88 -7.13
CA ASP A 293 -10.31 9.78 -8.18
C ASP A 293 -8.87 9.74 -7.62
N PHE A 294 -8.69 9.54 -6.32
CA PHE A 294 -7.37 9.51 -5.68
C PHE A 294 -6.45 8.42 -6.25
N LEU A 295 -7.01 7.25 -6.56
CA LEU A 295 -6.30 6.17 -7.26
C LEU A 295 -6.81 6.05 -8.69
N ASN A 296 -5.88 5.87 -9.64
CA ASN A 296 -6.15 5.52 -11.01
C ASN A 296 -6.53 4.04 -11.11
N PRO A 297 -7.81 3.69 -11.35
CA PRO A 297 -8.23 2.29 -11.40
C PRO A 297 -7.63 1.53 -12.59
N TYR A 298 -7.22 2.23 -13.65
CA TYR A 298 -6.64 1.62 -14.84
C TYR A 298 -5.20 1.14 -14.61
N PHE A 299 -4.55 1.54 -13.51
CA PHE A 299 -3.26 0.99 -13.11
C PHE A 299 -3.33 -0.51 -12.81
N PHE A 300 -4.49 -0.99 -12.36
CA PHE A 300 -4.70 -2.38 -11.90
C PHE A 300 -5.37 -3.27 -12.96
N THR A 301 -5.53 -2.79 -14.18
CA THR A 301 -6.26 -3.51 -15.24
C THR A 301 -5.54 -3.41 -16.57
N GLU A 302 -5.79 -4.36 -17.46
CA GLU A 302 -5.33 -4.27 -18.86
C GLU A 302 -6.14 -3.24 -19.69
N LEU A 303 -7.17 -2.63 -19.11
CA LEU A 303 -7.99 -1.61 -19.75
C LEU A 303 -7.32 -0.25 -19.72
N THR A 304 -7.46 0.49 -20.82
CA THR A 304 -7.21 1.93 -20.88
C THR A 304 -8.50 2.73 -20.70
N PRO A 305 -8.41 4.02 -20.30
CA PRO A 305 -9.57 4.92 -20.29
C PRO A 305 -10.31 5.00 -21.63
N ALA A 306 -9.59 4.91 -22.76
CA ALA A 306 -10.16 4.98 -24.09
C ALA A 306 -10.95 3.72 -24.48
N GLU A 307 -10.55 2.56 -23.96
CA GLU A 307 -11.27 1.29 -24.19
C GLU A 307 -12.52 1.18 -23.33
N ASN A 308 -12.50 1.71 -22.10
CA ASN A 308 -13.60 1.60 -21.16
C ASN A 308 -14.79 2.50 -21.56
N ASN A 309 -15.81 1.90 -22.16
CA ASN A 309 -17.00 2.59 -22.64
C ASN A 309 -18.28 1.89 -22.18
N ALA A 310 -19.42 2.60 -22.24
CA ALA A 310 -20.70 2.10 -21.75
C ALA A 310 -21.16 0.77 -22.39
N ALA A 311 -20.83 0.53 -23.67
CA ALA A 311 -21.18 -0.73 -24.32
C ALA A 311 -20.32 -1.90 -23.82
N LEU A 312 -19.05 -1.66 -23.50
CA LEU A 312 -18.16 -2.65 -22.90
C LEU A 312 -18.61 -3.00 -21.49
N GLN A 313 -18.94 -1.99 -20.67
CA GLN A 313 -19.43 -2.18 -19.32
C GLN A 313 -20.77 -2.94 -19.30
N GLU A 314 -21.71 -2.62 -20.19
CA GLU A 314 -22.98 -3.35 -20.30
C GLU A 314 -22.79 -4.79 -20.81
N LEU A 315 -21.84 -5.03 -21.72
CA LEU A 315 -21.46 -6.38 -22.13
C LEU A 315 -20.91 -7.17 -20.93
N GLY A 316 -19.98 -6.59 -20.18
CA GLY A 316 -19.43 -7.17 -18.96
C GLY A 316 -20.48 -7.49 -17.93
N LYS A 317 -21.39 -6.54 -17.68
CA LYS A 317 -22.52 -6.70 -16.78
C LYS A 317 -23.36 -7.92 -17.19
N ARG A 318 -23.74 -8.03 -18.46
CA ARG A 318 -24.54 -9.18 -18.90
C ARG A 318 -23.80 -10.51 -18.72
N LEU A 319 -22.52 -10.58 -19.07
CA LEU A 319 -21.70 -11.78 -18.84
C LEU A 319 -21.64 -12.15 -17.35
N PHE A 320 -21.52 -11.15 -16.47
CA PHE A 320 -21.44 -11.35 -15.01
C PHE A 320 -22.68 -12.03 -14.43
N TYR A 321 -23.87 -11.78 -14.99
CA TYR A 321 -25.15 -12.37 -14.54
C TYR A 321 -25.57 -13.60 -15.37
N ASP A 322 -24.80 -14.02 -16.37
CA ASP A 322 -25.21 -15.08 -17.29
C ASP A 322 -24.81 -16.46 -16.79
N ASN A 323 -25.78 -17.18 -16.23
CA ASN A 323 -25.56 -18.54 -15.74
C ASN A 323 -25.21 -19.51 -16.86
N SER A 324 -25.57 -19.21 -18.12
CA SER A 324 -25.24 -20.09 -19.24
C SER A 324 -23.74 -20.21 -19.46
N LEU A 325 -22.89 -19.36 -18.87
CA LEU A 325 -21.45 -19.44 -19.03
C LEU A 325 -20.82 -20.59 -18.23
N SER A 326 -21.45 -21.08 -17.16
CA SER A 326 -21.01 -22.31 -16.47
C SER A 326 -21.32 -23.56 -17.31
N SER A 327 -20.60 -24.64 -17.06
CA SER A 327 -20.79 -25.90 -17.80
C SER A 327 -22.17 -26.54 -17.58
N ASP A 328 -22.75 -26.37 -16.40
CA ASP A 328 -24.06 -26.90 -16.03
C ASP A 328 -25.20 -25.88 -16.13
N ALA A 329 -24.89 -24.66 -16.57
CA ALA A 329 -25.78 -23.51 -16.66
C ALA A 329 -26.46 -23.08 -15.34
N LYS A 330 -25.91 -23.42 -14.18
CA LYS A 330 -26.51 -23.13 -12.86
C LYS A 330 -25.88 -21.98 -12.10
N MET A 331 -24.71 -21.48 -12.50
CA MET A 331 -24.03 -20.41 -11.77
C MET A 331 -23.51 -19.29 -12.68
N SER A 332 -23.54 -18.09 -12.15
CA SER A 332 -22.88 -16.90 -12.71
C SER A 332 -22.02 -16.23 -11.64
N CYS A 333 -21.32 -15.16 -11.98
CA CYS A 333 -20.52 -14.42 -10.99
C CYS A 333 -21.43 -13.88 -9.88
N ALA A 334 -22.64 -13.45 -10.26
CA ALA A 334 -23.66 -12.95 -9.34
C ALA A 334 -24.22 -14.01 -8.37
N THR A 335 -24.03 -15.31 -8.63
CA THR A 335 -24.39 -16.38 -7.68
C THR A 335 -23.60 -16.27 -6.38
N CYS A 336 -22.32 -15.87 -6.45
CA CYS A 336 -21.43 -15.72 -5.30
C CYS A 336 -21.17 -14.25 -4.92
N HIS A 337 -21.50 -13.32 -5.82
CA HIS A 337 -21.29 -11.88 -5.66
C HIS A 337 -22.60 -11.12 -5.88
N ASN A 338 -23.52 -11.24 -4.93
CA ASN A 338 -24.86 -10.66 -4.97
C ASN A 338 -24.82 -9.15 -4.65
N PRO A 339 -25.30 -8.26 -5.52
CA PRO A 339 -25.31 -6.81 -5.29
C PRO A 339 -26.01 -6.37 -4.00
N GLU A 340 -27.09 -7.05 -3.61
CA GLU A 340 -27.83 -6.74 -2.38
C GLU A 340 -27.01 -7.01 -1.12
N LEU A 341 -26.07 -7.95 -1.19
CA LEU A 341 -25.15 -8.33 -0.13
C LEU A 341 -23.76 -7.73 -0.34
N ALA A 342 -23.71 -6.49 -0.86
CA ALA A 342 -22.47 -5.79 -1.17
C ALA A 342 -21.50 -6.63 -2.01
N PHE A 343 -22.01 -7.35 -3.02
CA PHE A 343 -21.26 -8.27 -3.88
C PHE A 343 -20.55 -9.42 -3.15
N THR A 344 -21.16 -9.93 -2.09
CA THR A 344 -20.82 -11.22 -1.44
C THR A 344 -22.00 -12.21 -1.56
N ASP A 345 -21.93 -13.36 -0.89
CA ASP A 345 -23.04 -14.32 -0.83
C ASP A 345 -23.62 -14.55 0.57
N GLY A 346 -23.07 -13.90 1.60
CA GLY A 346 -23.48 -14.04 2.98
C GLY A 346 -23.23 -15.43 3.59
N LYS A 347 -22.32 -16.23 3.03
CA LYS A 347 -22.04 -17.60 3.49
C LYS A 347 -20.61 -17.74 4.01
N PRO A 348 -20.34 -18.70 4.93
CA PRO A 348 -18.98 -19.02 5.34
C PRO A 348 -18.07 -19.39 4.15
N LYS A 349 -18.60 -20.20 3.23
CA LYS A 349 -17.96 -20.60 1.97
C LYS A 349 -19.02 -20.72 0.89
N SER A 350 -18.70 -20.27 -0.32
CA SER A 350 -19.66 -20.29 -1.42
C SER A 350 -19.97 -21.71 -1.87
N GLN A 351 -21.20 -21.93 -2.33
CA GLN A 351 -21.60 -23.21 -2.91
C GLN A 351 -20.89 -23.39 -4.25
N GLY A 352 -20.29 -24.56 -4.46
CA GLY A 352 -19.71 -24.91 -5.75
C GLY A 352 -20.78 -25.41 -6.74
N ASN A 353 -20.34 -25.78 -7.94
CA ASN A 353 -21.19 -26.41 -8.95
C ASN A 353 -21.58 -27.87 -8.62
N VAL A 354 -20.86 -28.52 -7.72
CA VAL A 354 -21.19 -29.86 -7.22
C VAL A 354 -22.09 -29.74 -6.00
N SER A 355 -23.29 -30.32 -6.08
CA SER A 355 -24.25 -30.32 -4.97
C SER A 355 -23.64 -30.81 -3.65
N GLY A 356 -23.81 -30.02 -2.59
CA GLY A 356 -23.31 -30.31 -1.25
C GLY A 356 -21.81 -30.01 -1.04
N LYS A 357 -21.11 -29.46 -2.03
CA LYS A 357 -19.72 -29.01 -1.90
C LYS A 357 -19.63 -27.50 -1.93
N THR A 358 -18.67 -26.95 -1.18
CA THR A 358 -18.32 -25.53 -1.20
C THR A 358 -16.97 -25.33 -1.85
N VAL A 359 -16.71 -24.11 -2.31
CA VAL A 359 -15.33 -23.66 -2.56
C VAL A 359 -14.54 -23.57 -1.24
N LEU A 360 -13.24 -23.31 -1.33
CA LEU A 360 -12.35 -23.33 -0.17
C LEU A 360 -12.58 -22.16 0.81
N ARG A 361 -12.98 -20.99 0.31
CA ARG A 361 -12.95 -19.72 1.06
C ARG A 361 -14.29 -18.97 0.97
N ASN A 362 -14.48 -18.01 1.87
CA ASN A 362 -15.53 -17.00 1.81
C ASN A 362 -15.43 -16.18 0.50
N SER A 363 -16.56 -15.65 0.03
CA SER A 363 -16.60 -14.78 -1.16
C SER A 363 -16.33 -13.33 -0.75
N PRO A 364 -15.19 -12.71 -1.14
CA PRO A 364 -14.93 -11.32 -0.82
C PRO A 364 -15.86 -10.39 -1.62
N THR A 365 -16.10 -9.19 -1.10
CA THR A 365 -16.84 -8.15 -1.84
C THR A 365 -16.11 -7.78 -3.14
N LEU A 366 -16.89 -7.45 -4.18
CA LEU A 366 -16.36 -6.84 -5.41
C LEU A 366 -16.41 -5.31 -5.40
N LEU A 367 -17.03 -4.69 -4.38
CA LEU A 367 -17.01 -3.23 -4.24
C LEU A 367 -15.56 -2.79 -3.99
N ASN A 368 -15.05 -1.89 -4.83
CA ASN A 368 -13.67 -1.40 -4.83
C ASN A 368 -12.59 -2.46 -5.10
N ALA A 369 -12.97 -3.68 -5.52
CA ALA A 369 -12.00 -4.78 -5.71
C ALA A 369 -11.00 -4.53 -6.84
N VAL A 370 -11.28 -3.57 -7.73
CA VAL A 370 -10.33 -3.14 -8.77
C VAL A 370 -9.05 -2.55 -8.20
N TYR A 371 -9.08 -1.99 -6.98
CA TYR A 371 -7.90 -1.41 -6.33
C TYR A 371 -7.09 -2.48 -5.60
N ALA A 372 -6.42 -3.33 -6.39
CA ALA A 372 -5.51 -4.35 -5.90
C ALA A 372 -4.44 -4.67 -6.95
N ASP A 373 -3.18 -4.71 -6.53
CA ASP A 373 -2.07 -5.23 -7.33
C ASP A 373 -2.23 -6.75 -7.56
N ARG A 374 -2.75 -7.47 -6.55
CA ARG A 374 -2.99 -8.92 -6.64
C ARG A 374 -4.35 -9.35 -6.07
N PHE A 375 -4.92 -10.37 -6.71
CA PHE A 375 -6.27 -10.86 -6.47
C PHE A 375 -6.28 -12.22 -5.75
N PHE A 376 -7.45 -12.56 -5.18
CA PHE A 376 -7.69 -13.63 -4.20
C PHE A 376 -7.03 -13.40 -2.83
N TYR A 377 -7.49 -14.15 -1.82
CA TYR A 377 -6.90 -14.12 -0.48
C TYR A 377 -5.45 -14.62 -0.42
N ASP A 378 -4.99 -15.43 -1.39
CA ASP A 378 -3.61 -15.96 -1.46
C ASP A 378 -2.73 -15.22 -2.48
N LEU A 379 -3.21 -14.08 -3.01
CA LEU A 379 -2.53 -13.26 -4.00
C LEU A 379 -2.17 -14.01 -5.31
N ARG A 380 -2.79 -15.15 -5.62
CA ARG A 380 -2.36 -15.99 -6.76
C ARG A 380 -2.58 -15.42 -8.16
N ALA A 381 -3.31 -14.32 -8.30
CA ALA A 381 -3.58 -13.69 -9.59
C ALA A 381 -3.04 -12.25 -9.62
N PHE A 382 -2.32 -11.90 -10.68
CA PHE A 382 -1.64 -10.61 -10.92
C PHE A 382 -2.51 -9.56 -11.61
N GLY A 383 -3.77 -9.90 -11.89
CA GLY A 383 -4.69 -9.02 -12.61
C GLY A 383 -6.10 -9.59 -12.55
N LEU A 384 -7.08 -8.72 -12.81
CA LEU A 384 -8.49 -9.08 -12.77
C LEU A 384 -8.85 -10.08 -13.89
N GLU A 385 -8.19 -9.97 -15.03
CA GLU A 385 -8.33 -10.87 -16.18
C GLU A 385 -7.85 -12.29 -15.86
N GLN A 386 -6.77 -12.41 -15.08
CA GLN A 386 -6.28 -13.70 -14.57
C GLN A 386 -7.18 -14.24 -13.45
N GLN A 387 -7.69 -13.35 -12.59
CA GLN A 387 -8.66 -13.72 -11.56
C GLN A 387 -9.91 -14.35 -12.17
N ALA A 388 -10.48 -13.72 -13.20
CA ALA A 388 -11.64 -14.23 -13.92
C ALA A 388 -11.35 -15.59 -14.57
N GLU A 389 -10.19 -15.76 -15.21
CA GLU A 389 -9.77 -17.04 -15.78
C GLU A 389 -9.75 -18.17 -14.74
N HIS A 390 -9.15 -17.91 -13.57
CA HIS A 390 -9.06 -18.91 -12.51
C HIS A 390 -10.45 -19.41 -12.08
N VAL A 391 -11.45 -18.52 -12.00
CA VAL A 391 -12.84 -18.89 -11.65
C VAL A 391 -13.52 -19.63 -12.80
N LEU A 392 -13.34 -19.19 -14.04
CA LEU A 392 -13.94 -19.82 -15.22
C LEU A 392 -13.49 -21.28 -15.37
N PHE A 393 -12.20 -21.55 -15.12
CA PHE A 393 -11.62 -22.89 -15.30
C PHE A 393 -11.71 -23.78 -14.05
N ASN A 394 -12.09 -23.23 -12.91
CA ASN A 394 -12.18 -24.02 -11.68
C ASN A 394 -13.30 -25.05 -11.80
N LYS A 395 -12.94 -26.32 -11.62
CA LYS A 395 -13.84 -27.48 -11.67
C LYS A 395 -14.97 -27.43 -10.64
N ASP A 396 -14.76 -26.74 -9.52
CA ASP A 396 -15.73 -26.60 -8.43
C ASP A 396 -16.58 -25.32 -8.58
N GLU A 397 -16.27 -24.47 -9.57
CA GLU A 397 -17.00 -23.25 -9.92
C GLU A 397 -17.56 -23.39 -11.35
N PHE A 398 -17.22 -22.50 -12.29
CA PHE A 398 -17.84 -22.48 -13.62
C PHE A 398 -17.53 -23.75 -14.44
N ASN A 399 -16.37 -24.36 -14.20
CA ASN A 399 -15.88 -25.56 -14.89
C ASN A 399 -16.08 -25.48 -16.42
N THR A 400 -15.66 -24.36 -17.01
CA THR A 400 -15.83 -24.06 -18.44
C THR A 400 -14.50 -23.71 -19.07
N GLN A 401 -14.50 -23.41 -20.38
CA GLN A 401 -13.33 -22.95 -21.12
C GLN A 401 -13.73 -21.82 -22.07
N TYR A 402 -12.78 -20.96 -22.46
CA TYR A 402 -13.09 -19.80 -23.31
C TYR A 402 -13.73 -20.17 -24.64
N GLN A 403 -13.37 -21.31 -25.24
CA GLN A 403 -13.98 -21.75 -26.49
C GLN A 403 -15.51 -21.87 -26.36
N TYR A 404 -15.99 -22.53 -25.30
CA TYR A 404 -17.43 -22.70 -25.06
C TYR A 404 -18.13 -21.38 -24.73
N ILE A 405 -17.45 -20.49 -24.00
CA ILE A 405 -17.97 -19.14 -23.73
C ILE A 405 -18.12 -18.36 -25.04
N LEU A 406 -17.11 -18.38 -25.89
CA LEU A 406 -17.12 -17.68 -27.18
C LEU A 406 -18.21 -18.21 -28.11
N GLU A 407 -18.45 -19.51 -28.13
CA GLU A 407 -19.55 -20.13 -28.89
C GLU A 407 -20.92 -19.60 -28.40
N LYS A 408 -21.17 -19.62 -27.08
CA LYS A 408 -22.42 -19.12 -26.48
C LYS A 408 -22.61 -17.62 -26.73
N VAL A 409 -21.55 -16.84 -26.56
CA VAL A 409 -21.55 -15.39 -26.73
C VAL A 409 -21.80 -15.00 -28.20
N ASN A 410 -21.16 -15.67 -29.15
CA ASN A 410 -21.34 -15.38 -30.57
C ASN A 410 -22.68 -15.89 -31.13
N ALA A 411 -23.28 -16.92 -30.52
CA ALA A 411 -24.62 -17.40 -30.88
C ALA A 411 -25.73 -16.43 -30.44
N ASN A 412 -25.47 -15.58 -29.43
CA ASN A 412 -26.45 -14.63 -28.91
C ASN A 412 -26.35 -13.27 -29.64
N THR A 413 -27.45 -12.86 -30.27
CA THR A 413 -27.52 -11.59 -31.01
C THR A 413 -27.36 -10.35 -30.13
N ALA A 414 -27.80 -10.41 -28.87
CA ALA A 414 -27.64 -9.30 -27.94
C ALA A 414 -26.15 -9.06 -27.59
N TYR A 415 -25.40 -10.13 -27.32
CA TYR A 415 -23.96 -10.04 -27.09
C TYR A 415 -23.21 -9.57 -28.33
N SER A 416 -23.52 -10.14 -29.50
CA SER A 416 -22.92 -9.73 -30.77
C SER A 416 -23.14 -8.23 -31.06
N ASN A 417 -24.31 -7.69 -30.72
CA ASN A 417 -24.62 -6.27 -30.91
C ASN A 417 -23.83 -5.38 -29.94
N LEU A 418 -23.70 -5.78 -28.68
CA LEU A 418 -22.90 -5.05 -27.69
C LEU A 418 -21.40 -5.10 -28.05
N ALA A 419 -20.90 -6.26 -28.46
CA ALA A 419 -19.51 -6.43 -28.91
C ALA A 419 -19.16 -5.50 -30.07
N LYS A 420 -20.02 -5.41 -31.09
CA LYS A 420 -19.83 -4.48 -32.21
C LYS A 420 -19.80 -3.02 -31.74
N LYS A 421 -20.59 -2.64 -30.73
CA LYS A 421 -20.57 -1.28 -30.18
C LYS A 421 -19.29 -1.01 -29.39
N ALA A 422 -18.90 -1.97 -28.54
CA ALA A 422 -17.77 -1.88 -27.62
C ALA A 422 -16.41 -1.94 -28.33
N PHE A 423 -16.20 -2.95 -29.19
CA PHE A 423 -14.90 -3.24 -29.80
C PHE A 423 -14.82 -2.92 -31.29
N LYS A 424 -15.95 -2.57 -31.94
CA LYS A 424 -16.08 -2.48 -33.41
C LYS A 424 -15.82 -3.79 -34.16
N LYS A 425 -15.67 -4.90 -33.43
CA LYS A 425 -15.49 -6.27 -33.95
C LYS A 425 -16.38 -7.25 -33.18
N LYS A 426 -16.48 -8.48 -33.69
CA LYS A 426 -17.04 -9.61 -32.93
C LYS A 426 -16.08 -10.03 -31.81
N ILE A 427 -16.58 -10.73 -30.81
CA ILE A 427 -15.75 -11.32 -29.75
C ILE A 427 -15.14 -12.60 -30.30
N THR A 428 -13.83 -12.61 -30.47
CA THR A 428 -13.09 -13.71 -31.10
C THR A 428 -12.05 -14.34 -30.19
N ASP A 429 -11.76 -13.72 -29.06
CA ASP A 429 -10.63 -14.04 -28.20
C ASP A 429 -11.01 -13.93 -26.72
N ARG A 430 -10.16 -14.53 -25.88
CA ARG A 430 -10.26 -14.46 -24.42
C ARG A 430 -10.23 -13.01 -23.92
N GLU A 431 -9.33 -12.20 -24.49
CA GLU A 431 -9.07 -10.83 -24.06
C GLU A 431 -10.34 -9.98 -24.08
N ALA A 432 -11.17 -10.09 -25.13
CA ALA A 432 -12.43 -9.35 -25.21
C ALA A 432 -13.45 -9.77 -24.13
N ILE A 433 -13.48 -11.03 -23.71
CA ILE A 433 -14.33 -11.49 -22.60
C ILE A 433 -13.82 -10.94 -21.28
N THR A 434 -12.53 -11.06 -21.00
CA THR A 434 -11.94 -10.60 -19.74
C THR A 434 -11.99 -9.09 -19.62
N LYS A 435 -11.68 -8.32 -20.67
CA LYS A 435 -11.84 -6.85 -20.71
C LYS A 435 -13.28 -6.41 -20.45
N ALA A 436 -14.28 -7.13 -20.96
CA ALA A 436 -15.67 -6.82 -20.67
C ALA A 436 -16.00 -7.02 -19.19
N LEU A 437 -15.64 -8.18 -18.61
CA LEU A 437 -15.82 -8.44 -17.18
C LEU A 437 -15.07 -7.43 -16.32
N SER A 438 -13.81 -7.12 -16.65
CA SER A 438 -12.99 -6.11 -15.98
C SER A 438 -13.64 -4.73 -16.01
N SER A 439 -14.21 -4.31 -17.14
CA SER A 439 -14.90 -3.02 -17.28
C SER A 439 -16.12 -2.94 -16.35
N TYR A 440 -16.87 -4.05 -16.18
CA TYR A 440 -17.97 -4.08 -15.23
C TYR A 440 -17.52 -4.02 -13.77
N VAL A 441 -16.55 -4.85 -13.38
CA VAL A 441 -16.03 -4.86 -11.99
C VAL A 441 -15.35 -3.53 -11.65
N LEU A 442 -14.61 -2.92 -12.58
CA LEU A 442 -14.03 -1.58 -12.41
C LEU A 442 -15.11 -0.53 -12.10
N SER A 443 -16.33 -0.71 -12.60
CA SER A 443 -17.45 0.20 -12.32
C SER A 443 -18.09 0.04 -10.94
N LEU A 444 -17.73 -1.02 -10.19
CA LEU A 444 -18.25 -1.30 -8.85
C LEU A 444 -17.47 -0.50 -7.79
N GLN A 445 -17.50 0.82 -7.88
CA GLN A 445 -16.80 1.73 -6.97
C GLN A 445 -17.72 2.30 -5.90
N SER A 446 -17.18 2.47 -4.69
CA SER A 446 -17.87 2.83 -3.45
C SER A 446 -16.97 3.77 -2.64
N HIS A 447 -17.25 5.07 -2.70
CA HIS A 447 -16.45 6.16 -2.12
C HIS A 447 -17.33 7.33 -1.62
N ASN A 448 -18.58 7.05 -1.26
CA ASN A 448 -19.59 8.03 -0.89
C ASN A 448 -20.31 7.70 0.43
N SER A 449 -19.64 6.96 1.31
CA SER A 449 -20.14 6.65 2.66
C SER A 449 -20.31 7.91 3.53
N ALA A 450 -20.93 7.76 4.70
CA ALA A 450 -21.05 8.87 5.66
C ALA A 450 -19.67 9.40 6.09
N PHE A 451 -18.71 8.49 6.29
CA PHE A 451 -17.33 8.86 6.58
C PHE A 451 -16.68 9.62 5.42
N ASP A 452 -16.86 9.16 4.17
CA ASP A 452 -16.27 9.79 2.98
C ASP A 452 -16.77 11.24 2.80
N LYS A 453 -18.07 11.47 2.97
CA LYS A 453 -18.65 12.83 2.92
C LYS A 453 -18.11 13.70 4.04
N TYR A 454 -17.99 13.16 5.25
CA TYR A 454 -17.47 13.89 6.40
C TYR A 454 -16.01 14.29 6.20
N VAL A 455 -15.16 13.34 5.80
CA VAL A 455 -13.71 13.55 5.69
C VAL A 455 -13.35 14.51 4.54
N ARG A 456 -14.15 14.54 3.47
CA ARG A 456 -14.03 15.52 2.38
C ARG A 456 -14.69 16.88 2.66
N GLY A 457 -15.37 17.02 3.80
CA GLY A 457 -16.09 18.25 4.15
C GLY A 457 -17.36 18.51 3.32
N GLU A 458 -17.92 17.48 2.71
CA GLU A 458 -19.21 17.51 2.02
C GLU A 458 -20.39 17.42 3.00
N SER A 459 -20.11 16.99 4.24
CA SER A 459 -21.03 16.97 5.38
C SER A 459 -20.25 17.22 6.67
N ASP A 460 -20.90 17.82 7.67
CA ASP A 460 -20.38 17.87 9.04
C ASP A 460 -21.00 16.79 9.96
N GLU A 461 -21.89 15.98 9.39
CA GLU A 461 -22.57 14.89 10.07
C GLU A 461 -21.71 13.62 10.07
N LEU A 462 -21.20 13.26 11.25
CA LEU A 462 -20.64 11.96 11.57
C LEU A 462 -20.83 11.75 13.08
N SER A 463 -21.23 10.55 13.51
CA SER A 463 -21.48 10.28 14.92
C SER A 463 -20.21 10.47 15.75
N ALA A 464 -20.35 10.89 17.00
CA ALA A 464 -19.21 11.05 17.91
C ALA A 464 -18.46 9.73 18.11
N ASP A 465 -19.16 8.60 18.14
CA ASP A 465 -18.56 7.28 18.26
C ASP A 465 -17.79 6.88 17.00
N ALA A 466 -18.27 7.19 15.79
CA ALA A 466 -17.49 6.92 14.57
C ALA A 466 -16.23 7.79 14.49
N LYS A 467 -16.27 9.04 14.96
CA LYS A 467 -15.07 9.91 15.05
C LYS A 467 -14.03 9.33 16.01
N LYS A 468 -14.47 8.89 17.20
CA LYS A 468 -13.59 8.21 18.18
C LYS A 468 -13.07 6.89 17.63
N GLY A 469 -13.94 6.11 16.98
CA GLY A 469 -13.62 4.84 16.33
C GLY A 469 -12.54 4.98 15.27
N PHE A 470 -12.59 6.03 14.45
CA PHE A 470 -11.52 6.32 13.49
C PHE A 470 -10.18 6.59 14.16
N ASN A 471 -10.16 7.39 15.24
CA ASN A 471 -8.93 7.69 15.98
C ASN A 471 -8.35 6.44 16.67
N LEU A 472 -9.21 5.55 17.21
CA LEU A 472 -8.80 4.25 17.75
C LEU A 472 -8.24 3.35 16.65
N PHE A 473 -8.95 3.21 15.52
CA PHE A 473 -8.54 2.41 14.37
C PHE A 473 -7.18 2.83 13.82
N MET A 474 -6.94 4.14 13.72
CA MET A 474 -5.68 4.71 13.24
C MET A 474 -4.60 4.85 14.33
N GLY A 475 -4.86 4.48 15.58
CA GLY A 475 -3.96 4.67 16.71
C GLY A 475 -3.92 3.42 17.57
N LYS A 476 -4.40 3.52 18.81
CA LYS A 476 -4.42 2.46 19.83
C LYS A 476 -4.71 1.04 19.32
N ALA A 477 -5.67 0.87 18.42
CA ALA A 477 -6.09 -0.44 17.94
C ALA A 477 -5.17 -1.02 16.84
N ASN A 478 -4.16 -0.26 16.39
CA ASN A 478 -3.17 -0.61 15.37
C ASN A 478 -3.76 -1.12 14.04
N CYS A 479 -5.05 -0.91 13.76
CA CYS A 479 -5.69 -1.47 12.57
C CYS A 479 -5.13 -0.84 11.29
N ALA A 480 -4.80 0.46 11.33
CA ALA A 480 -4.28 1.20 10.19
C ALA A 480 -2.82 0.89 9.81
N THR A 481 -2.12 0.04 10.56
CA THR A 481 -0.78 -0.44 10.17
C THR A 481 -0.85 -1.55 9.12
N CYS A 482 -2.04 -2.12 8.87
CA CYS A 482 -2.29 -3.08 7.78
C CYS A 482 -3.47 -2.63 6.89
N HIS A 483 -4.47 -1.92 7.44
CA HIS A 483 -5.62 -1.40 6.70
C HIS A 483 -5.46 0.10 6.41
N PHE A 484 -4.56 0.44 5.49
CA PHE A 484 -4.10 1.80 5.27
C PHE A 484 -5.18 2.75 4.72
N ALA A 485 -5.22 3.98 5.22
CA ALA A 485 -5.98 5.04 4.60
C ALA A 485 -5.40 5.41 3.21
N PRO A 486 -6.24 5.80 2.23
CA PRO A 486 -7.69 6.02 2.31
C PRO A 486 -8.54 4.79 1.88
N THR A 487 -7.93 3.72 1.40
CA THR A 487 -8.62 2.51 0.90
C THR A 487 -9.10 1.60 2.02
N PHE A 488 -8.49 1.74 3.20
CA PHE A 488 -8.64 0.88 4.37
C PHE A 488 -8.40 -0.60 4.05
N SER A 489 -7.45 -0.87 3.17
CA SER A 489 -6.98 -2.18 2.72
C SER A 489 -5.46 -2.27 2.88
N GLY A 490 -4.88 -3.46 2.73
CA GLY A 490 -3.42 -3.60 2.65
C GLY A 490 -2.88 -3.22 1.29
N LEU A 491 -3.25 -2.05 0.74
CA LEU A 491 -2.63 -1.48 -0.45
C LEU A 491 -1.64 -0.40 0.01
N VAL A 492 -0.34 -0.68 -0.12
CA VAL A 492 0.72 0.00 0.63
C VAL A 492 0.91 1.46 0.17
N PRO A 493 0.77 2.44 1.07
CA PRO A 493 1.06 3.85 0.78
C PRO A 493 2.57 4.13 0.62
N PRO A 494 2.94 5.26 -0.02
CA PRO A 494 2.07 6.25 -0.66
C PRO A 494 1.86 6.00 -2.16
N LEU A 495 2.46 4.94 -2.73
CA LEU A 495 2.38 4.63 -4.16
C LEU A 495 1.19 3.73 -4.51
N PHE A 496 0.66 2.97 -3.54
CA PHE A 496 -0.51 2.12 -3.69
C PHE A 496 -0.37 1.15 -4.87
N ASN A 497 0.79 0.53 -4.99
CA ASN A 497 1.17 -0.37 -6.09
C ASN A 497 1.50 -1.80 -5.61
N GLU A 498 1.36 -2.08 -4.32
CA GLU A 498 1.66 -3.37 -3.71
C GLU A 498 0.58 -3.75 -2.70
N ASN A 499 0.16 -5.02 -2.70
CA ASN A 499 -0.70 -5.56 -1.66
C ASN A 499 0.06 -6.37 -0.61
N GLU A 500 -0.15 -6.02 0.66
CA GLU A 500 0.35 -6.77 1.80
C GLU A 500 -0.51 -8.01 2.11
N SER A 501 0.10 -8.93 2.86
CA SER A 501 -0.53 -10.16 3.35
C SER A 501 0.00 -10.55 4.71
N GLU A 502 -0.89 -10.94 5.61
CA GLU A 502 -0.57 -11.18 7.02
C GLU A 502 -0.76 -12.64 7.42
N VAL A 503 0.06 -13.07 8.38
CA VAL A 503 -0.15 -14.31 9.12
C VAL A 503 -0.74 -13.93 10.46
N LEU A 504 -2.03 -14.21 10.66
CA LEU A 504 -2.74 -13.84 11.89
C LEU A 504 -2.92 -15.01 12.87
N GLY A 505 -2.67 -16.24 12.43
CA GLY A 505 -2.96 -17.43 13.23
C GLY A 505 -4.46 -17.67 13.45
N LEU A 506 -5.25 -17.57 12.38
CA LEU A 506 -6.71 -17.69 12.48
C LEU A 506 -7.14 -19.07 13.00
N GLN A 507 -8.13 -19.10 13.88
CA GLN A 507 -8.77 -20.33 14.34
C GLN A 507 -9.72 -20.90 13.28
N GLN A 508 -9.92 -22.23 13.28
CA GLN A 508 -10.92 -22.89 12.44
C GLN A 508 -12.35 -22.40 12.75
N ASN A 509 -12.65 -22.17 14.03
CA ASN A 509 -13.87 -21.53 14.51
C ASN A 509 -13.54 -20.67 15.73
N PRO A 510 -14.28 -19.58 15.99
CA PRO A 510 -14.05 -18.74 17.16
C PRO A 510 -14.02 -19.56 18.46
N GLY A 511 -12.98 -19.37 19.27
CA GLY A 511 -12.84 -20.00 20.59
C GLY A 511 -12.26 -21.43 20.57
N THR A 512 -11.90 -22.00 19.42
CA THR A 512 -11.23 -23.31 19.36
C THR A 512 -9.71 -23.18 19.44
N LYS A 513 -9.02 -24.19 19.97
CA LYS A 513 -7.54 -24.25 19.94
C LYS A 513 -6.99 -24.89 18.65
N LEU A 514 -7.79 -24.88 17.58
CA LEU A 514 -7.40 -25.45 16.29
C LEU A 514 -7.16 -24.32 15.31
N ALA A 515 -5.94 -24.23 14.80
CA ALA A 515 -5.60 -23.32 13.71
C ALA A 515 -6.34 -23.73 12.43
N ASP A 516 -6.66 -22.74 11.61
CA ASP A 516 -7.14 -22.95 10.25
C ASP A 516 -6.09 -23.72 9.44
N ALA A 517 -6.54 -24.64 8.59
CA ALA A 517 -5.66 -25.54 7.83
C ALA A 517 -5.30 -25.01 6.44
N ASP A 518 -5.87 -23.86 6.02
CA ASP A 518 -5.57 -23.26 4.73
C ASP A 518 -4.16 -22.65 4.75
N LEU A 519 -3.29 -23.15 3.87
CA LEU A 519 -1.90 -22.72 3.78
C LEU A 519 -1.72 -21.33 3.18
N GLY A 520 -2.77 -20.71 2.63
CA GLY A 520 -2.72 -19.33 2.13
C GLY A 520 -1.74 -19.12 0.97
N ARG A 521 -1.00 -18.01 1.01
CA ARG A 521 -0.11 -17.52 -0.05
C ARG A 521 0.95 -18.54 -0.47
N ILE A 522 1.47 -19.37 0.42
CA ILE A 522 2.48 -20.39 0.06
C ILE A 522 1.94 -21.42 -0.98
N SER A 523 0.62 -21.57 -1.08
CA SER A 523 -0.04 -22.49 -2.03
C SER A 523 -0.42 -21.83 -3.36
N ASN A 524 -0.01 -20.58 -3.61
CA ASN A 524 -0.42 -19.81 -4.78
C ASN A 524 0.26 -20.23 -6.11
N LYS A 525 1.08 -21.29 -6.10
CA LYS A 525 1.83 -21.86 -7.23
C LYS A 525 2.92 -20.97 -7.82
N SER A 526 3.19 -19.79 -7.27
CA SER A 526 4.36 -18.98 -7.65
C SER A 526 5.65 -19.72 -7.32
N ALA A 527 6.59 -19.75 -8.29
CA ALA A 527 7.84 -20.48 -8.13
C ALA A 527 8.70 -19.91 -6.99
N THR A 528 8.67 -18.59 -6.80
CA THR A 528 9.47 -17.86 -5.82
C THR A 528 8.80 -17.76 -4.45
N GLU A 529 7.46 -17.84 -4.37
CA GLU A 529 6.75 -17.68 -3.10
C GLU A 529 6.44 -19.01 -2.42
N LYS A 530 6.30 -20.11 -3.18
CA LYS A 530 6.01 -21.44 -2.62
C LYS A 530 7.11 -22.00 -1.70
N THR A 531 8.33 -21.48 -1.83
CA THR A 531 9.50 -21.85 -1.01
C THR A 531 9.77 -20.87 0.12
N ALA A 532 9.09 -19.72 0.14
CA ALA A 532 9.22 -18.72 1.18
C ALA A 532 8.31 -19.08 2.37
N TRP A 533 8.88 -19.76 3.37
CA TRP A 533 8.16 -20.27 4.53
C TRP A 533 7.41 -19.17 5.32
N ILE A 534 7.85 -17.91 5.21
CA ILE A 534 7.21 -16.73 5.80
C ILE A 534 5.78 -16.49 5.29
N TYR A 535 5.42 -17.06 4.14
CA TYR A 535 4.08 -16.96 3.53
C TYR A 535 3.15 -18.11 3.89
N ASN A 536 3.58 -19.04 4.75
CA ASN A 536 2.72 -20.12 5.23
C ASN A 536 1.57 -19.54 6.07
N GLN A 537 0.33 -19.82 5.67
CA GLN A 537 -0.90 -19.26 6.25
C GLN A 537 -0.99 -17.72 6.17
N SER A 538 -0.29 -17.12 5.20
CA SER A 538 -0.39 -15.69 4.93
C SER A 538 -1.56 -15.40 3.98
N PHE A 539 -2.34 -14.36 4.26
CA PHE A 539 -3.50 -13.96 3.47
C PHE A 539 -3.53 -12.46 3.21
N LYS A 540 -4.01 -12.06 2.02
CA LYS A 540 -4.20 -10.66 1.62
C LYS A 540 -5.01 -9.90 2.68
N THR A 541 -4.52 -8.73 3.07
CA THR A 541 -5.26 -7.78 3.90
C THR A 541 -6.34 -7.09 3.08
N VAL A 542 -7.60 -7.51 3.27
CA VAL A 542 -8.75 -6.98 2.51
C VAL A 542 -9.20 -5.61 3.02
N THR A 543 -10.01 -4.89 2.23
CA THR A 543 -10.60 -3.62 2.69
C THR A 543 -11.60 -3.85 3.83
N VAL A 544 -11.67 -2.93 4.78
CA VAL A 544 -12.78 -2.88 5.77
C VAL A 544 -13.96 -2.01 5.34
N ARG A 545 -13.89 -1.37 4.16
CA ARG A 545 -15.06 -0.69 3.58
C ARG A 545 -16.17 -1.71 3.34
N ASN A 546 -17.41 -1.33 3.67
CA ASN A 546 -18.59 -2.21 3.61
C ASN A 546 -18.53 -3.45 4.52
N SER A 547 -17.56 -3.60 5.42
CA SER A 547 -17.42 -4.80 6.26
C SER A 547 -18.63 -5.08 7.16
N ALA A 548 -19.36 -4.03 7.57
CA ALA A 548 -20.60 -4.21 8.33
C ALA A 548 -21.75 -4.82 7.50
N LEU A 549 -21.59 -4.97 6.18
CA LEU A 549 -22.57 -5.57 5.26
C LEU A 549 -22.15 -6.95 4.73
N THR A 550 -20.95 -7.43 5.05
CA THR A 550 -20.32 -8.58 4.37
C THR A 550 -19.98 -9.73 5.32
N ALA A 551 -20.74 -9.91 6.40
CA ALA A 551 -20.59 -11.09 7.24
C ALA A 551 -20.89 -12.38 6.44
N PRO A 552 -20.28 -13.53 6.78
CA PRO A 552 -19.28 -13.73 7.83
C PRO A 552 -17.85 -13.36 7.40
N TYR A 553 -16.92 -13.33 8.36
CA TYR A 553 -15.60 -12.71 8.23
C TYR A 553 -14.44 -13.71 8.11
N PHE A 554 -13.29 -13.17 7.66
CA PHE A 554 -12.05 -13.86 7.30
C PHE A 554 -12.17 -14.80 6.09
N HIS A 555 -11.03 -15.33 5.61
CA HIS A 555 -11.00 -16.20 4.43
C HIS A 555 -11.78 -17.50 4.62
N ASN A 556 -11.94 -17.98 5.86
CA ASN A 556 -12.68 -19.21 6.16
C ASN A 556 -14.16 -18.96 6.52
N GLY A 557 -14.58 -17.70 6.69
CA GLY A 557 -15.96 -17.32 6.99
C GLY A 557 -16.47 -17.81 8.34
N ALA A 558 -15.59 -18.08 9.30
CA ALA A 558 -15.96 -18.71 10.58
C ALA A 558 -16.52 -17.73 11.63
N TYR A 559 -16.32 -16.43 11.44
CA TYR A 559 -16.69 -15.38 12.39
C TYR A 559 -17.96 -14.68 11.90
N SER A 560 -19.02 -14.68 12.71
CA SER A 560 -20.34 -14.22 12.28
C SER A 560 -20.61 -12.73 12.57
N THR A 561 -19.85 -12.11 13.48
CA THR A 561 -20.06 -10.70 13.87
C THR A 561 -18.74 -9.94 13.96
N LEU A 562 -18.80 -8.61 13.80
CA LEU A 562 -17.63 -7.75 13.96
C LEU A 562 -17.08 -7.81 15.39
N GLU A 563 -17.93 -8.03 16.40
CA GLU A 563 -17.47 -8.20 17.79
C GLU A 563 -16.55 -9.43 17.94
N GLN A 564 -16.85 -10.54 17.26
CA GLN A 564 -15.97 -11.71 17.26
C GLN A 564 -14.63 -11.42 16.56
N VAL A 565 -14.66 -10.63 15.48
CA VAL A 565 -13.45 -10.18 14.79
C VAL A 565 -12.62 -9.28 15.71
N MET A 566 -13.25 -8.31 16.37
CA MET A 566 -12.58 -7.41 17.30
C MET A 566 -12.02 -8.15 18.52
N ASP A 567 -12.72 -9.15 19.06
CA ASP A 567 -12.22 -10.00 20.15
C ASP A 567 -10.96 -10.78 19.75
N PHE A 568 -10.91 -11.31 18.52
CA PHE A 568 -9.72 -11.99 17.99
C PHE A 568 -8.50 -11.05 17.93
N TYR A 569 -8.66 -9.84 17.39
CA TYR A 569 -7.57 -8.87 17.32
C TYR A 569 -7.18 -8.32 18.70
N ASN A 570 -8.16 -8.04 19.57
CA ASN A 570 -7.92 -7.51 20.92
C ASN A 570 -7.10 -8.48 21.79
N LYS A 571 -7.14 -9.78 21.47
CA LYS A 571 -6.38 -10.83 22.15
C LYS A 571 -5.05 -11.20 21.47
N GLY A 572 -4.55 -10.41 20.51
CA GLY A 572 -3.24 -10.65 19.88
C GLY A 572 -3.23 -11.78 18.83
N GLY A 573 -4.37 -12.04 18.20
CA GLY A 573 -4.51 -13.07 17.16
C GLY A 573 -4.25 -14.49 17.67
N GLY A 574 -3.78 -15.37 16.79
CA GLY A 574 -3.55 -16.77 17.12
C GLY A 574 -2.57 -16.98 18.27
N SER A 575 -1.44 -16.29 18.26
CA SER A 575 -0.41 -16.39 19.31
C SER A 575 -0.94 -15.93 20.67
N GLY A 576 -1.64 -14.80 20.75
CA GLY A 576 -2.23 -14.34 22.02
C GLY A 576 -3.41 -15.20 22.50
N LEU A 577 -4.03 -15.97 21.59
CA LEU A 577 -4.98 -17.05 21.92
C LEU A 577 -4.31 -18.39 22.28
N GLY A 578 -2.98 -18.44 22.31
CA GLY A 578 -2.18 -19.61 22.70
C GLY A 578 -2.00 -20.66 21.59
N LEU A 579 -2.20 -20.28 20.32
CA LEU A 579 -1.82 -21.12 19.18
C LEU A 579 -0.32 -21.00 18.89
N SER A 580 0.28 -22.09 18.44
CA SER A 580 1.64 -22.05 17.90
C SER A 580 1.59 -21.55 16.46
N VAL A 581 1.82 -20.26 16.25
CA VAL A 581 1.81 -19.62 14.93
C VAL A 581 3.23 -19.29 14.51
N THR A 582 3.70 -19.91 13.43
CA THR A 582 5.00 -19.58 12.85
C THR A 582 4.91 -18.25 12.11
N ASN A 583 5.80 -17.29 12.42
CA ASN A 583 5.87 -15.98 11.74
C ASN A 583 4.56 -15.19 11.78
N GLN A 584 3.87 -15.15 12.92
CA GLN A 584 2.72 -14.25 13.07
C GLN A 584 3.18 -12.81 12.86
N THR A 585 2.50 -12.08 11.97
CA THR A 585 2.85 -10.68 11.64
C THR A 585 2.10 -9.67 12.50
N LEU A 586 0.95 -10.07 13.06
CA LEU A 586 0.27 -9.35 14.14
C LEU A 586 1.00 -9.58 15.48
N SER A 587 1.15 -8.53 16.30
CA SER A 587 1.65 -8.69 17.68
C SER A 587 0.81 -9.71 18.47
N GLY A 588 1.48 -10.53 19.28
CA GLY A 588 0.82 -11.45 20.21
C GLY A 588 0.24 -10.77 21.45
N ASP A 589 0.56 -9.49 21.66
CA ASP A 589 0.09 -8.72 22.81
C ASP A 589 -1.37 -8.33 22.67
N ALA A 590 -2.05 -8.22 23.81
CA ALA A 590 -3.41 -7.71 23.84
C ALA A 590 -3.42 -6.19 23.53
N LEU A 591 -4.46 -5.73 22.83
CA LEU A 591 -4.63 -4.31 22.53
C LEU A 591 -5.28 -3.53 23.70
N ASP A 592 -5.75 -4.24 24.73
CA ASP A 592 -6.44 -3.69 25.90
C ASP A 592 -7.55 -2.68 25.54
N LEU A 593 -8.33 -3.01 24.50
CA LEU A 593 -9.52 -2.28 24.12
C LEU A 593 -10.68 -2.64 25.05
N SER A 594 -11.33 -1.61 25.58
CA SER A 594 -12.59 -1.73 26.31
C SER A 594 -13.77 -2.03 25.38
N ASP A 595 -14.86 -2.55 25.93
CA ASP A 595 -16.12 -2.78 25.20
C ASP A 595 -16.62 -1.52 24.49
N GLN A 596 -16.39 -0.34 25.08
CA GLN A 596 -16.79 0.93 24.50
C GLN A 596 -15.92 1.30 23.30
N GLU A 597 -14.61 1.07 23.38
CA GLU A 597 -13.68 1.31 22.26
C GLU A 597 -13.97 0.36 21.10
N ILE A 598 -14.25 -0.92 21.38
CA ILE A 598 -14.69 -1.90 20.37
C ILE A 598 -15.96 -1.41 19.65
N LYS A 599 -16.97 -0.97 20.40
CA LYS A 599 -18.21 -0.41 19.81
C LYS A 599 -17.94 0.83 18.96
N GLN A 600 -17.01 1.68 19.36
CA GLN A 600 -16.63 2.87 18.61
C GLN A 600 -15.95 2.51 17.29
N ILE A 601 -15.02 1.55 17.30
CA ILE A 601 -14.40 1.03 16.07
C ILE A 601 -15.47 0.44 15.14
N ILE A 602 -16.40 -0.37 15.66
CA ILE A 602 -17.52 -0.91 14.87
C ILE A 602 -18.41 0.21 14.30
N ALA A 603 -18.64 1.29 15.06
CA ALA A 603 -19.37 2.46 14.57
C ALA A 603 -18.63 3.15 13.41
N PHE A 604 -17.30 3.22 13.46
CA PHE A 604 -16.48 3.70 12.35
C PHE A 604 -16.58 2.76 11.13
N LEU A 605 -16.43 1.45 11.31
CA LEU A 605 -16.58 0.47 10.22
C LEU A 605 -17.96 0.56 9.55
N THR A 606 -19.01 0.78 10.34
CA THR A 606 -20.37 1.01 9.84
C THR A 606 -20.48 2.32 9.05
N ALA A 607 -19.78 3.37 9.47
CA ALA A 607 -19.75 4.64 8.76
C ALA A 607 -19.05 4.58 7.39
N LEU A 608 -18.30 3.50 7.12
CA LEU A 608 -17.70 3.18 5.82
C LEU A 608 -18.65 2.42 4.86
N ASN A 609 -19.89 2.16 5.26
CA ASN A 609 -20.87 1.51 4.39
C ASN A 609 -21.30 2.45 3.25
N ASP A 610 -21.21 1.94 2.03
CA ASP A 610 -21.67 2.55 0.78
C ASP A 610 -21.95 1.43 -0.24
N ASN A 611 -23.15 0.87 -0.18
CA ASN A 611 -23.65 -0.05 -1.20
C ASN A 611 -24.77 0.62 -2.00
N PRO A 612 -24.46 1.29 -3.13
CA PRO A 612 -25.47 1.94 -3.95
C PRO A 612 -26.34 0.94 -4.73
N TYR A 613 -26.03 -0.36 -4.67
CA TYR A 613 -26.73 -1.42 -5.38
C TYR A 613 -27.74 -2.18 -4.53
N ALA A 614 -27.80 -1.91 -3.22
CA ALA A 614 -28.87 -2.44 -2.38
C ALA A 614 -30.20 -1.76 -2.75
N THR A 615 -31.25 -2.56 -2.89
CA THR A 615 -32.62 -2.05 -2.93
C THR A 615 -32.91 -1.28 -1.65
N LYS A 616 -33.30 0.00 -1.79
CA LYS A 616 -33.81 0.78 -0.65
C LYS A 616 -35.12 0.14 -0.22
N HIS A 617 -35.09 -0.64 0.85
CA HIS A 617 -36.28 -1.17 1.50
C HIS A 617 -36.99 -0.11 2.33
#